data_AF-A0A3D0HDW7-F1
#
_entry.id   AF-A0A3D0HDW7-F1
#
_cell.length_a   1.000
_cell.length_b   1.000
_cell.length_c   1.000
_cell.angle_alpha   90.00
_cell.angle_beta   90.00
_cell.angle_gamma   90.00
#
_symmetry.space_group_name_H-M   'P 1'
#
loop_
_entity.id
_entity.type
_entity.pdbx_description
1 polymer ?
#
loop_
_entity_poly.entity_id
_entity_poly.type
_entity_poly.pdbx_seq_one_letter_code
_entity_poly.pdbx_strand_id
1 'polypeptide(L)'
;MQRRPIHRGGILSAGYDRDRRILEIEFDTHRVMQYQAVGREIAERFLTSASPMSHFRDEIEGEYTAVEAGSKAAGSAAPGKKKKSLDELKRLFGE
;
A
#
# COMPACT_ATOMS: atom_id res chain seq x y z
N MET A 1 -3.03 7.12 -8.99
CA MET A 1 -3.71 5.86 -8.60
C MET A 1 -5.22 6.05 -8.69
N GLN A 2 -5.98 5.05 -9.12
CA GLN A 2 -7.45 5.09 -9.16
C GLN A 2 -7.98 3.88 -8.38
N ARG A 3 -8.82 4.11 -7.37
CA ARG A 3 -9.47 3.05 -6.61
C ARG A 3 -10.70 2.57 -7.38
N ARG A 4 -10.89 1.26 -7.48
CA ARG A 4 -12.08 0.64 -8.06
C ARG A 4 -13.02 0.18 -6.93
N PRO A 5 -14.32 0.50 -6.98
CA PRO A 5 -15.28 -0.04 -6.04
C PRO A 5 -15.49 -1.53 -6.32
N ILE A 6 -15.37 -2.35 -5.28
CA ILE A 6 -15.56 -3.81 -5.36
C ILE A 6 -16.81 -4.24 -4.57
N HIS A 7 -17.13 -3.54 -3.47
CA HIS A 7 -18.29 -3.76 -2.58
C HIS A 7 -18.59 -5.27 -2.34
N ARG A 8 -17.56 -6.05 -2.00
CA ARG A 8 -17.69 -7.51 -1.79
C ARG A 8 -17.00 -7.97 -0.52
N GLY A 9 -17.70 -8.78 0.28
CA GLY A 9 -17.11 -9.56 1.37
C GLY A 9 -16.39 -8.74 2.44
N GLY A 10 -16.80 -7.48 2.68
CA GLY A 10 -16.16 -6.58 3.65
C GLY A 10 -15.13 -5.61 3.06
N ILE A 11 -14.93 -5.60 1.74
CA ILE A 11 -14.10 -4.62 1.03
C ILE A 11 -15.01 -3.66 0.26
N LEU A 12 -14.88 -2.36 0.53
CA LEU A 12 -15.55 -1.30 -0.22
C LEU A 12 -14.82 -1.08 -1.54
N SER A 13 -13.55 -0.68 -1.45
CA SER A 13 -12.78 -0.21 -2.60
C SER A 13 -11.36 -0.72 -2.52
N ALA A 14 -10.70 -0.86 -3.66
CA ALA A 14 -9.26 -1.10 -3.68
C ALA A 14 -8.56 -0.43 -4.86
N GLY A 15 -7.32 -0.05 -4.66
CA GLY A 15 -6.49 0.57 -5.69
C GLY A 15 -5.05 0.10 -5.58
N TYR A 16 -4.39 -0.08 -6.72
CA TYR A 16 -2.98 -0.43 -6.75
C TYR A 16 -2.16 0.67 -7.40
N ASP A 17 -1.02 0.98 -6.78
CA ASP A 17 -0.01 1.86 -7.34
C ASP A 17 1.19 1.07 -7.83
N ARG A 18 1.42 1.16 -9.15
CA ARG A 18 2.47 0.41 -9.85
C ARG A 18 3.86 1.02 -9.65
N ASP A 19 3.93 2.34 -9.51
CA ASP A 19 5.20 3.05 -9.30
C ASP A 19 5.73 2.73 -7.89
N ARG A 20 4.79 2.67 -6.96
CA ARG A 20 5.03 2.55 -5.54
C ARG A 20 4.99 1.13 -5.02
N ARG A 21 4.40 0.21 -5.80
CA ARG A 21 4.08 -1.17 -5.41
C ARG A 21 3.28 -1.21 -4.10
N ILE A 22 2.28 -0.35 -4.01
CA ILE A 22 1.39 -0.24 -2.86
C ILE A 22 -0.01 -0.65 -3.27
N LEU A 23 -0.58 -1.61 -2.55
CA LEU A 23 -1.98 -1.98 -2.66
C LEU A 23 -2.76 -1.34 -1.52
N GLU A 24 -3.69 -0.47 -1.87
CA GLU A 24 -4.58 0.21 -0.93
C GLU A 24 -5.94 -0.46 -0.93
N ILE A 25 -6.40 -0.88 0.24
CA ILE A 25 -7.65 -1.59 0.45
C ILE A 25 -8.49 -0.81 1.46
N GLU A 26 -9.71 -0.49 1.07
CA GLU A 26 -10.71 0.16 1.90
C GLU A 26 -11.72 -0.89 2.35
N PHE A 27 -11.78 -1.12 3.66
CA PHE A 27 -12.70 -2.06 4.28
C PHE A 27 -14.04 -1.39 4.60
N ASP A 28 -15.09 -2.19 4.80
CA ASP A 28 -16.44 -1.69 5.14
C ASP A 28 -16.48 -0.88 6.44
N THR A 29 -15.52 -1.10 7.34
CA THR A 29 -15.29 -0.31 8.56
C THR A 29 -14.78 1.12 8.29
N HIS A 30 -14.73 1.56 7.02
CA HIS A 30 -14.12 2.81 6.55
C HIS A 30 -12.62 2.94 6.87
N ARG A 31 -11.97 1.85 7.29
CA ARG A 31 -10.52 1.80 7.46
C ARG A 31 -9.84 1.55 6.12
N VAL A 32 -8.81 2.32 5.85
CA VAL A 32 -7.95 2.14 4.69
C VAL A 32 -6.65 1.51 5.16
N MET A 33 -6.24 0.39 4.57
CA MET A 33 -4.93 -0.20 4.79
C MET A 33 -4.12 -0.19 3.50
N GLN A 34 -2.84 0.14 3.62
CA GLN A 34 -1.88 0.14 2.53
C GLN A 34 -0.88 -0.98 2.75
N TYR A 35 -0.83 -1.92 1.81
CA TYR A 35 0.10 -3.03 1.78
C TYR A 35 1.27 -2.65 0.90
N GLN A 36 2.47 -2.64 1.48
CA GLN A 36 3.70 -2.26 0.80
C GLN A 36 4.36 -3.46 0.12
N ALA A 37 5.16 -3.17 -0.92
CA ALA A 37 5.89 -4.17 -1.70
C ALA A 37 5.02 -5.23 -2.40
N VAL A 38 3.73 -4.95 -2.59
CA VAL A 38 2.82 -5.86 -3.28
C VAL A 38 3.14 -5.90 -4.76
N GLY A 39 3.36 -7.11 -5.28
CA GLY A 39 3.61 -7.34 -6.71
C GLY A 39 2.40 -6.96 -7.55
N ARG A 40 2.65 -6.48 -8.79
CA ARG A 40 1.58 -6.11 -9.71
C ARG A 40 0.62 -7.28 -9.95
N GLU A 41 1.16 -8.48 -10.14
CA GLU A 41 0.38 -9.67 -10.44
C GLU A 41 -0.61 -10.01 -9.32
N ILE A 42 -0.17 -9.95 -8.06
CA ILE A 42 -1.01 -10.15 -6.87
C ILE A 42 -2.10 -9.08 -6.79
N ALA A 43 -1.74 -7.82 -7.02
CA ALA A 43 -2.72 -6.73 -7.01
C ALA A 43 -3.75 -6.86 -8.14
N GLU A 44 -3.33 -7.21 -9.36
CA GLU A 44 -4.24 -7.43 -10.50
C GLU A 44 -5.15 -8.63 -10.24
N ARG A 45 -4.61 -9.72 -9.69
CA ARG A 45 -5.40 -10.90 -9.31
C ARG A 45 -6.42 -10.54 -8.23
N PHE A 46 -6.04 -9.80 -7.20
CA PHE A 46 -6.96 -9.32 -6.18
C PHE A 46 -8.07 -8.42 -6.74
N LEU A 47 -7.73 -7.48 -7.63
CA LEU A 47 -8.69 -6.57 -8.27
C LEU A 47 -9.64 -7.26 -9.25
N THR A 48 -9.25 -8.39 -9.84
CA THR A 48 -10.04 -9.15 -10.82
C THR A 48 -10.74 -10.37 -10.21
N SER A 49 -10.33 -10.80 -9.01
CA SER A 49 -10.87 -11.98 -8.34
C SER A 49 -12.35 -11.80 -7.99
N ALA A 50 -13.10 -12.90 -8.10
CA ALA A 50 -14.51 -12.93 -7.71
C ALA A 50 -14.70 -12.81 -6.18
N SER A 51 -13.68 -13.23 -5.41
CA SER A 51 -13.67 -13.28 -3.95
C SER A 51 -12.41 -12.59 -3.40
N PRO A 52 -12.39 -11.25 -3.38
CA PRO A 52 -11.21 -10.47 -3.00
C PRO A 52 -10.76 -10.74 -1.55
N MET A 53 -11.70 -10.85 -0.60
CA MET A 53 -11.40 -11.06 0.82
C MET A 53 -10.68 -12.40 1.09
N SER A 54 -11.08 -13.47 0.40
CA SER A 54 -10.43 -14.78 0.53
C SER A 54 -9.01 -14.75 -0.03
N HIS A 55 -8.83 -14.16 -1.21
CA HIS A 55 -7.51 -14.05 -1.83
C HIS A 55 -6.57 -13.15 -1.02
N PHE A 56 -7.11 -12.07 -0.46
CA PHE A 56 -6.38 -11.22 0.46
C PHE A 56 -5.88 -11.98 1.69
N ARG A 57 -6.74 -12.76 2.35
CA ARG A 57 -6.35 -13.53 3.55
C ARG A 57 -5.31 -14.61 3.28
N ASP A 58 -5.37 -15.24 2.11
CA ASP A 58 -4.50 -16.35 1.76
C ASP A 58 -3.12 -15.87 1.27
N GLU A 59 -3.10 -14.81 0.47
CA GLU A 59 -1.89 -14.40 -0.27
C GLU A 59 -1.31 -13.06 0.15
N ILE A 60 -2.03 -12.24 0.94
CA ILE A 60 -1.63 -10.87 1.27
C ILE A 60 -1.55 -10.62 2.78
N GLU A 61 -2.52 -11.12 3.54
CA GLU A 61 -2.58 -11.03 5.00
C GLU A 61 -1.41 -11.80 5.62
N GLY A 62 -0.58 -11.13 6.41
CA GLY A 62 0.61 -11.72 7.05
C GLY A 62 1.86 -11.77 6.17
N GLU A 63 1.73 -11.85 4.84
CA GLU A 63 2.86 -11.87 3.91
C GLU A 63 3.44 -10.46 3.65
N TYR A 64 2.59 -9.43 3.65
CA TYR A 64 3.01 -8.05 3.35
C TYR A 64 2.85 -7.11 4.53
N THR A 65 3.73 -6.12 4.60
CA THR A 65 3.66 -5.07 5.61
C THR A 65 2.46 -4.16 5.33
N ALA A 66 1.47 -4.21 6.22
CA ALA A 66 0.29 -3.35 6.20
C ALA A 66 0.51 -2.12 7.07
N VAL A 67 0.17 -0.94 6.54
CA VAL A 67 0.10 0.31 7.30
C VAL A 67 -1.32 0.86 7.22
N GLU A 68 -1.90 1.24 8.37
CA GLU A 68 -3.22 1.88 8.37
C GLU A 68 -3.09 3.28 7.79
N ALA A 69 -3.81 3.56 6.71
CA ALA A 69 -3.94 4.88 6.09
C ALA A 69 -4.98 5.71 6.88
N GLY A 70 -4.76 5.81 8.19
CA GLY A 70 -5.61 6.59 9.08
C GLY A 70 -5.40 8.09 8.82
N SER A 71 -6.48 8.76 8.44
CA SER A 71 -6.75 10.20 8.65
C SER A 71 -5.52 11.13 8.60
N LYS A 72 -5.26 11.71 7.42
CA LYS A 72 -4.20 12.70 7.11
C LYS A 72 -2.84 12.09 6.68
N ALA A 73 -2.87 11.22 5.67
CA ALA A 73 -1.71 10.96 4.83
C ALA A 73 -2.09 10.91 3.34
N ALA A 74 -2.84 11.92 2.89
CA ALA A 74 -2.79 12.33 1.48
C ALA A 74 -1.43 13.01 1.24
N GLY A 75 -0.37 12.21 1.10
CA GLY A 75 0.97 12.75 0.88
C GLY A 75 2.04 11.69 1.04
N SER A 76 2.46 11.11 -0.10
CA SER A 76 3.72 10.37 -0.24
C SER A 76 3.87 9.11 0.62
N ALA A 77 3.72 7.93 0.03
CA ALA A 77 4.94 7.18 -0.24
C ALA A 77 4.78 6.28 -1.45
N ALA A 78 5.66 6.44 -2.43
CA ALA A 78 6.83 5.60 -2.74
C ALA A 78 7.46 6.09 -4.06
N PRO A 79 8.55 5.48 -4.54
CA PRO A 79 9.73 5.07 -3.77
C PRO A 79 11.01 5.74 -4.33
N GLY A 80 12.07 5.83 -3.52
CA GLY A 80 13.44 5.95 -4.01
C GLY A 80 14.09 7.35 -4.02
N LYS A 81 14.78 7.69 -2.92
CA LYS A 81 16.17 8.21 -2.96
C LYS A 81 16.80 8.18 -1.57
N LYS A 82 17.49 7.08 -1.26
CA LYS A 82 18.68 7.16 -0.40
C LYS A 82 19.69 8.07 -1.12
N LYS A 83 19.90 9.28 -0.59
CA LYS A 83 21.15 10.08 -0.60
C LYS A 83 20.81 11.54 -0.31
N LYS A 84 20.78 11.89 0.98
CA LYS A 84 21.08 13.25 1.48
C LYS A 84 21.36 13.29 2.98
N SER A 85 21.12 12.20 3.71
CA SER A 85 21.41 12.15 5.15
C SER A 85 22.92 12.04 5.47
N LEU A 86 23.76 11.47 4.59
CA LEU A 86 25.20 11.32 4.88
C LEU A 86 25.97 12.65 4.78
N ASP A 87 25.56 13.54 3.87
CA ASP A 87 26.26 14.83 3.62
C ASP A 87 26.02 15.83 4.77
N GLU A 88 24.83 15.77 5.38
CA GLU A 88 24.44 16.61 6.51
C GLU A 88 25.05 16.12 7.84
N LEU A 89 25.18 14.80 8.01
CA LEU A 89 25.89 14.19 9.16
C LEU A 89 27.39 14.49 9.16
N LYS A 90 28.01 14.61 7.98
CA LYS A 90 29.45 14.94 7.86
C LYS A 90 29.75 16.41 8.11
N ARG A 91 28.79 17.30 7.84
CA ARG A 91 28.87 18.74 8.08
C ARG A 91 28.64 19.14 9.55
N LEU A 92 27.98 18.29 10.33
CA LEU A 92 27.70 18.52 11.75
C LEU A 92 28.82 18.04 12.69
N PHE A 93 29.72 17.18 12.19
CA PHE A 93 30.79 16.54 12.98
C PHE A 93 32.21 16.78 12.41
N GLY A 94 32.42 17.75 11.51
CA GLY A 94 33.72 17.98 10.87
C GLY A 94 34.03 19.44 10.52
N GLU A 95 35.04 19.96 11.23
CA GLU A 95 35.71 21.28 11.21
C GLU A 95 35.00 22.44 11.93
#